data_AF-A0A3C0C9J3-F1
#
_entry.id   AF-A0A3C0C9J3-F1
#
_cell.length_a   1.000
_cell.length_b   1.000
_cell.length_c   1.000
_cell.angle_alpha   90.00
_cell.angle_beta   90.00
_cell.angle_gamma   90.00
#
_symmetry.space_group_name_H-M   'P 1'
#
loop_
_entity.id
_entity.type
_entity.pdbx_description
1 polymer ?
#
loop_
_entity_poly.entity_id
_entity_poly.type
_entity_poly.pdbx_seq_one_letter_code
_entity_poly.pdbx_strand_id
1 'polypeptide(L)'
;MLKPYAFKSDELKEKLRTYFKTKSRRQTQLSYDNTVYGLGAFECKAAAGTLITMVKEVSDNLQDLPFNLLFVCTTQSMNGSTGIRECLPYLRSLISDHALDLKLTVAFRPEENPEEDNTLKLYVSNSGLCELGFYVLGQEADKHHPFHGFSPAQTAAHIIEKTELSCDFCNVQNETPYVPVLRGLMFPHRLSDGTQEAAIITFDLPFARINFAAALEKMKGIAAQALEESCLSIENRQALYQTRKHEEFKPRMRDAEVLSYSDLLYRASRRYRGDLSADMEKLLERCRNENLSEELTIHAVISKLSKLARLPKPSVVVFLGSNFIPRQYLRQNNSDDREIYMKLNRVAESFNSEHVQQILLKEGAPASDCCFMRSAGTDHAGEILNAESPSPAGDFYDFGSPAVTLTYRGQDLNEPTEHVSTEIFDIIPAFLLKVFEEFKSDPEDKQSQIGN
;
A
#
# COMPACT_ATOMS: atom_id res chain seq x y z
N MET A 1 -13.38 27.12 -11.99
CA MET A 1 -13.56 28.31 -11.13
C MET A 1 -12.45 28.43 -10.07
N LEU A 2 -12.09 27.36 -9.36
CA LEU A 2 -11.13 27.40 -8.24
C LEU A 2 -9.65 27.27 -8.65
N LYS A 3 -9.35 26.65 -9.81
CA LYS A 3 -7.99 26.40 -10.31
C LYS A 3 -7.01 27.60 -10.24
N PRO A 4 -7.40 28.85 -10.55
CA PRO A 4 -6.50 30.01 -10.44
C PRO A 4 -6.02 30.32 -9.01
N TYR A 5 -6.70 29.80 -8.00
CA TYR A 5 -6.42 30.05 -6.57
C TYR A 5 -5.72 28.86 -5.90
N ALA A 6 -5.30 27.83 -6.67
CA ALA A 6 -4.71 26.60 -6.13
C ALA A 6 -3.47 26.83 -5.24
N PHE A 7 -2.74 27.92 -5.46
CA PHE A 7 -1.55 28.30 -4.68
C PHE A 7 -1.79 29.54 -3.79
N LYS A 8 -3.05 29.89 -3.54
CA LYS A 8 -3.45 31.09 -2.81
C LYS A 8 -4.53 30.74 -1.78
N SER A 9 -4.12 30.11 -0.68
CA SER A 9 -5.02 29.57 0.36
C SER A 9 -6.07 30.59 0.81
N ASP A 10 -5.67 31.82 1.13
CA ASP A 10 -6.60 32.85 1.64
C ASP A 10 -7.61 33.31 0.58
N GLU A 11 -7.17 33.52 -0.66
CA GLU A 11 -8.08 33.84 -1.76
C GLU A 11 -9.02 32.66 -2.08
N LEU A 12 -8.50 31.43 -2.04
CA LEU A 12 -9.25 30.20 -2.24
C LEU A 12 -10.33 30.05 -1.17
N LYS A 13 -9.97 30.27 0.09
CA LYS A 13 -10.89 30.33 1.23
C LYS A 13 -12.04 31.27 0.87
N GLU A 14 -11.80 32.56 0.65
CA GLU A 14 -12.87 33.54 0.37
C GLU A 14 -13.79 33.15 -0.81
N LYS A 15 -13.23 32.55 -1.87
CA LYS A 15 -14.03 32.03 -2.98
C LYS A 15 -14.91 30.85 -2.56
N LEU A 16 -14.37 29.92 -1.78
CA LEU A 16 -15.13 28.81 -1.21
C LEU A 16 -16.23 29.29 -0.25
N ARG A 17 -16.01 30.38 0.51
CA ARG A 17 -17.06 30.99 1.34
C ARG A 17 -18.31 31.30 0.53
N THR A 18 -18.10 31.95 -0.61
CA THR A 18 -19.17 32.40 -1.49
C THR A 18 -19.85 31.20 -2.16
N TYR A 19 -19.06 30.20 -2.56
CA TYR A 19 -19.54 28.94 -3.13
C TYR A 19 -20.41 28.14 -2.14
N PHE A 20 -19.97 28.01 -0.88
CA PHE A 20 -20.72 27.29 0.14
C PHE A 20 -22.00 28.02 0.58
N LYS A 21 -22.03 29.36 0.54
CA LYS A 21 -23.27 30.12 0.81
C LYS A 21 -24.36 29.88 -0.25
N THR A 22 -23.99 29.52 -1.48
CA THR A 22 -24.92 29.37 -2.61
C THR A 22 -25.42 27.93 -2.81
N LYS A 23 -24.72 26.92 -2.30
CA LYS A 23 -25.21 25.54 -2.23
C LYS A 23 -25.63 25.23 -0.80
N SER A 24 -26.81 24.66 -0.61
CA SER A 24 -27.30 24.06 0.65
C SER A 24 -26.49 22.81 1.07
N ARG A 25 -25.16 22.90 1.07
CA ARG A 25 -24.26 21.86 1.55
C ARG A 25 -24.22 21.95 3.08
N ARG A 26 -24.22 20.79 3.75
CA ARG A 26 -24.07 20.69 5.21
C ARG A 26 -22.94 21.63 5.65
N GLN A 27 -23.23 22.51 6.60
CA GLN A 27 -22.22 23.30 7.28
C GLN A 27 -21.10 22.35 7.72
N THR A 28 -19.86 22.69 7.38
CA THR A 28 -18.67 21.96 7.82
C THR A 28 -18.70 21.90 9.36
N GLN A 29 -18.39 20.75 9.95
CA GLN A 29 -18.27 20.64 11.41
C GLN A 29 -17.13 21.52 11.95
N LEU A 30 -16.15 21.84 11.09
CA LEU A 30 -15.06 22.76 11.39
C LEU A 30 -15.48 24.21 11.12
N SER A 31 -15.06 25.09 12.03
CA SER A 31 -15.19 26.55 11.86
C SER A 31 -14.46 26.99 10.60
N TYR A 32 -15.20 27.61 9.69
CA TYR A 32 -14.66 28.16 8.45
C TYR A 32 -13.49 29.13 8.72
N ASP A 33 -13.52 29.89 9.81
CA ASP A 33 -12.46 30.85 10.12
C ASP A 33 -11.19 30.15 10.65
N ASN A 34 -11.31 28.98 11.28
CA ASN A 34 -10.19 28.21 11.86
C ASN A 34 -9.73 27.05 10.97
N THR A 35 -9.71 27.28 9.65
CA THR A 35 -9.30 26.28 8.67
C THR A 35 -8.41 26.87 7.58
N VAL A 36 -7.48 26.04 7.10
CA VAL A 36 -6.62 26.30 5.95
C VAL A 36 -7.12 25.47 4.78
N TYR A 37 -7.43 26.13 3.66
CA TYR A 37 -7.97 25.49 2.45
C TYR A 37 -6.86 25.26 1.42
N GLY A 38 -6.87 24.09 0.80
CA GLY A 38 -5.98 23.77 -0.31
C GLY A 38 -5.78 22.28 -0.48
N LEU A 39 -5.56 21.86 -1.73
CA LEU A 39 -5.28 20.46 -2.05
C LEU A 39 -3.95 20.02 -1.40
N GLY A 40 -4.03 18.95 -0.62
CA GLY A 40 -2.94 18.43 0.20
C GLY A 40 -2.67 19.24 1.47
N ALA A 41 -3.47 20.26 1.81
CA ALA A 41 -3.36 20.93 3.11
C ALA A 41 -3.71 19.95 4.23
N PHE A 42 -4.71 19.10 4.02
CA PHE A 42 -5.09 18.05 4.94
C PHE A 42 -4.19 16.82 4.78
N GLU A 43 -3.83 16.38 3.57
CA GLU A 43 -2.90 15.26 3.38
C GLU A 43 -1.68 15.62 2.51
N CYS A 44 -0.50 15.90 3.08
CA CYS A 44 -0.20 16.09 4.51
C CYS A 44 0.64 17.36 4.75
N LYS A 45 0.49 18.37 3.88
CA LYS A 45 1.37 19.56 3.86
C LYS A 45 1.30 20.37 5.15
N ALA A 46 0.15 20.45 5.81
CA ALA A 46 0.06 21.16 7.08
C ALA A 46 0.91 20.48 8.16
N ALA A 47 0.80 19.16 8.32
CA ALA A 47 1.64 18.40 9.24
C ALA A 47 3.13 18.54 8.89
N ALA A 48 3.50 18.40 7.61
CA ALA A 48 4.88 18.57 7.16
C ALA A 48 5.42 19.99 7.47
N GLY A 49 4.62 21.04 7.22
CA GLY A 49 4.98 22.42 7.55
C GLY A 49 5.15 22.65 9.05
N THR A 50 4.28 22.07 9.88
CA THR A 50 4.40 22.10 11.34
C THR A 50 5.70 21.44 11.80
N LEU A 51 6.02 20.25 11.27
CA LEU A 51 7.25 19.53 11.63
C LEU A 51 8.52 20.28 11.21
N ILE A 52 8.55 20.87 10.01
CA ILE A 52 9.68 21.71 9.57
C ILE A 52 9.87 22.90 10.51
N THR A 53 8.77 23.54 10.91
CA THR A 53 8.83 24.66 11.87
C THR A 53 9.32 24.20 13.23
N MET A 54 8.90 23.03 13.70
CA MET A 54 9.37 22.46 14.96
C MET A 54 10.87 22.11 14.91
N VAL A 55 11.34 21.50 13.82
CA VAL A 55 12.77 21.21 13.63
C VAL A 55 13.59 22.49 13.68
N LYS A 56 13.12 23.58 13.05
CA LYS A 56 13.75 24.89 13.15
C LYS A 56 13.83 25.37 14.61
N GLU A 57 12.69 25.39 15.30
CA GLU A 57 12.61 25.87 16.70
C GLU A 57 13.52 25.09 17.64
N VAL A 58 13.54 23.75 17.52
CA VAL A 58 14.39 22.88 18.33
C VAL A 58 15.87 23.06 17.96
N SER A 59 16.18 23.31 16.68
CA SER A 59 17.56 23.55 16.24
C SER A 59 18.17 24.84 16.80
N ASP A 60 17.33 25.82 17.15
CA ASP A 60 17.76 27.04 17.82
C ASP A 60 17.99 26.82 19.35
N ASN A 61 17.49 25.70 19.90
CA ASN A 61 17.53 25.36 21.33
C ASN A 61 18.10 23.95 21.61
N LEU A 62 19.12 23.52 20.85
CA LEU A 62 19.67 22.14 20.91
C LEU A 62 20.09 21.68 22.31
N GLN A 63 20.52 22.61 23.17
CA GLN A 63 20.96 22.33 24.55
C GLN A 63 19.86 21.74 25.44
N ASP A 64 18.60 21.97 25.09
CA ASP A 64 17.43 21.49 25.84
C ASP A 64 16.90 20.15 25.29
N LEU A 65 17.50 19.64 24.20
CA LEU A 65 17.09 18.42 23.53
C LEU A 65 17.93 17.23 24.02
N PRO A 66 17.32 16.26 24.73
CA PRO A 66 18.06 15.15 25.35
C PRO A 66 18.36 13.99 24.39
N PHE A 67 17.92 14.06 23.14
CA PHE A 67 18.11 13.05 22.10
C PHE A 67 18.32 13.70 20.73
N ASN A 68 18.73 12.91 19.74
CA ASN A 68 18.80 13.37 18.36
C ASN A 68 17.41 13.28 17.70
N LEU A 69 17.08 14.23 16.83
CA LEU A 69 15.88 14.20 16.01
C LEU A 69 16.24 13.90 14.55
N LEU A 70 15.53 12.94 13.96
CA LEU A 70 15.61 12.63 12.54
C LEU A 70 14.27 12.95 11.87
N PHE A 71 14.26 13.94 11.00
CA PHE A 71 13.10 14.29 10.19
C PHE A 71 13.19 13.66 8.81
N VAL A 72 12.21 12.82 8.47
CA VAL A 72 12.13 12.15 7.16
C VAL A 72 10.88 12.67 6.45
N CYS A 73 11.08 13.37 5.34
CA CYS A 73 10.00 13.89 4.51
C CYS A 73 10.01 13.16 3.16
N THR A 74 9.11 12.20 2.99
CA THR A 74 9.00 11.41 1.77
C THR A 74 7.97 11.98 0.81
N THR A 75 8.04 11.54 -0.44
CA THR A 75 7.02 11.81 -1.47
C THR A 75 6.61 10.50 -2.11
N GLN A 76 5.62 10.51 -3.00
CA GLN A 76 5.21 9.33 -3.75
C GLN A 76 4.69 8.15 -2.88
N SER A 77 4.10 8.43 -1.71
CA SER A 77 3.44 7.41 -0.88
C SER A 77 2.38 6.63 -1.66
N MET A 78 1.59 7.34 -2.49
CA MET A 78 0.55 6.75 -3.35
C MET A 78 1.11 5.93 -4.52
N ASN A 79 2.38 6.11 -4.88
CA ASN A 79 3.04 5.36 -5.95
C ASN A 79 3.90 4.25 -5.34
N GLY A 80 3.24 3.30 -4.66
CA GLY A 80 3.89 2.13 -4.07
C GLY A 80 4.92 2.42 -2.98
N SER A 81 4.78 3.55 -2.27
CA SER A 81 5.75 4.02 -1.27
C SER A 81 7.17 4.18 -1.83
N THR A 82 7.30 4.58 -3.11
CA THR A 82 8.62 4.69 -3.77
C THR A 82 9.57 5.64 -3.04
N GLY A 83 9.09 6.78 -2.54
CA GLY A 83 9.95 7.75 -1.87
C GLY A 83 10.57 7.25 -0.57
N ILE A 84 9.81 6.53 0.28
CA ILE A 84 10.42 5.91 1.47
C ILE A 84 11.37 4.78 1.09
N ARG A 85 11.00 3.93 0.11
CA ARG A 85 11.86 2.81 -0.34
C ARG A 85 13.23 3.28 -0.81
N GLU A 86 13.27 4.34 -1.62
CA GLU A 86 14.52 4.96 -2.08
C GLU A 86 15.31 5.61 -0.93
N CYS A 87 14.62 6.04 0.15
CA CYS A 87 15.23 6.62 1.33
C CYS A 87 15.87 5.56 2.25
N LEU A 88 15.35 4.33 2.30
CA LEU A 88 15.80 3.31 3.27
C LEU A 88 17.31 3.00 3.21
N PRO A 89 17.97 2.85 2.04
CA PRO A 89 19.41 2.61 1.99
C PRO A 89 20.24 3.77 2.60
N TYR A 90 19.78 5.01 2.44
CA TYR A 90 20.40 6.18 3.05
C TYR A 90 20.18 6.21 4.56
N LEU A 91 18.97 5.90 5.03
CA LEU A 91 18.66 5.77 6.46
C LEU A 91 19.55 4.70 7.11
N ARG A 92 19.70 3.54 6.47
CA ARG A 92 20.60 2.47 6.94
C ARG A 92 22.02 2.98 7.12
N SER A 93 22.55 3.67 6.11
CA SER A 93 23.91 4.20 6.14
C SER A 93 24.07 5.23 7.26
N LEU A 94 23.13 6.18 7.37
CA LEU A 94 23.13 7.21 8.42
C LEU A 94 23.08 6.60 9.84
N ILE A 95 22.19 5.63 10.06
CA ILE A 95 22.04 4.94 11.35
C ILE A 95 23.32 4.19 11.71
N SER A 96 23.93 3.50 10.75
CA SER A 96 25.17 2.75 10.95
C SER A 96 26.35 3.68 11.21
N ASP A 97 26.54 4.72 10.38
CA ASP A 97 27.69 5.62 10.43
C ASP A 97 27.74 6.45 11.72
N HIS A 98 26.57 6.76 12.29
CA HIS A 98 26.43 7.53 13.52
C HIS A 98 26.02 6.69 14.74
N ALA A 99 25.95 5.36 14.61
CA ALA A 99 25.51 4.44 15.66
C ALA A 99 24.19 4.89 16.34
N LEU A 100 23.21 5.29 15.53
CA LEU A 100 21.93 5.80 16.02
C LEU A 100 21.05 4.67 16.55
N ASP A 101 20.48 4.87 17.73
CA ASP A 101 19.50 3.99 18.35
C ASP A 101 18.11 4.64 18.25
N LEU A 102 17.33 4.22 17.25
CA LEU A 102 16.02 4.79 16.98
C LEU A 102 14.97 4.27 17.97
N LYS A 103 14.48 5.16 18.85
CA LYS A 103 13.54 4.80 19.93
C LYS A 103 12.08 4.78 19.52
N LEU A 104 11.66 5.73 18.69
CA LEU A 104 10.27 5.90 18.29
C LEU A 104 10.19 6.70 16.99
N THR A 105 9.36 6.23 16.07
CA THR A 105 8.93 6.99 14.90
C THR A 105 7.55 7.55 15.16
N VAL A 106 7.37 8.86 14.98
CA VAL A 106 6.06 9.51 15.07
C VAL A 106 5.64 9.98 13.68
N ALA A 107 4.51 9.49 13.21
CA ALA A 107 3.88 9.88 11.96
C ALA A 107 2.56 10.62 12.22
N PHE A 108 2.06 11.31 11.20
CA PHE A 108 0.82 12.07 11.27
C PHE A 108 -0.04 11.75 10.06
N ARG A 109 -1.36 11.64 10.27
CA ARG A 109 -2.31 11.40 9.17
C ARG A 109 -3.65 12.12 9.35
N PRO A 110 -4.39 12.36 8.26
CA PRO A 110 -5.80 12.72 8.34
C PRO A 110 -6.65 11.75 9.19
N GLU A 111 -7.53 12.27 10.04
CA GLU A 111 -8.64 11.50 10.62
C GLU A 111 -9.77 11.37 9.60
N GLU A 112 -9.98 10.16 9.09
CA GLU A 112 -11.02 9.87 8.09
C GLU A 112 -12.40 9.62 8.72
N ASN A 113 -12.45 9.11 9.95
CA ASN A 113 -13.68 8.73 10.64
C ASN A 113 -13.69 9.28 12.09
N PRO A 114 -13.99 10.57 12.28
CA PRO A 114 -14.08 11.15 13.61
C PRO A 114 -15.23 10.47 14.39
N GLU A 115 -14.88 9.71 15.43
CA GLU A 115 -15.84 8.98 16.28
C GLU A 115 -16.61 9.95 17.21
N GLU A 116 -15.97 11.05 17.63
CA GLU A 116 -16.50 12.05 18.56
C GLU A 116 -15.94 13.46 18.25
N ASP A 117 -16.65 14.50 18.69
CA ASP A 117 -16.13 15.87 18.64
C ASP A 117 -14.93 16.01 19.59
N ASN A 118 -13.77 16.41 19.03
CA ASN A 118 -12.49 16.70 19.72
C ASN A 118 -11.62 15.50 20.12
N THR A 119 -11.95 14.29 19.67
CA THR A 119 -11.09 13.11 19.90
C THR A 119 -10.08 12.94 18.75
N LEU A 120 -8.82 12.70 19.10
CA LEU A 120 -7.72 12.35 18.20
C LEU A 120 -7.30 10.91 18.48
N LYS A 121 -6.86 10.19 17.44
CA LYS A 121 -6.40 8.81 17.58
C LYS A 121 -4.89 8.76 17.51
N LEU A 122 -4.26 8.14 18.51
CA LEU A 122 -2.86 7.76 18.48
C LEU A 122 -2.78 6.27 18.18
N TYR A 123 -2.51 5.94 16.93
CA TYR A 123 -2.40 4.55 16.51
C TYR A 123 -1.05 3.97 16.93
N VAL A 124 -1.08 2.87 17.68
CA VAL A 124 0.10 2.11 18.12
C VAL A 124 0.36 0.86 17.27
N SER A 125 -0.46 0.66 16.24
CA SER A 125 -0.27 -0.34 15.21
C SER A 125 -0.85 0.13 13.90
N ASN A 126 -0.26 -0.33 12.81
CA ASN A 126 -0.74 -0.12 11.45
C ASN A 126 -1.11 -1.46 10.82
N SER A 127 -1.98 -1.46 9.82
CA SER A 127 -2.14 -2.55 8.88
C SER A 127 -0.98 -2.57 7.89
N GLY A 128 -0.71 -3.74 7.31
CA GLY A 128 0.10 -3.85 6.09
C GLY A 128 -0.77 -3.73 4.85
N LEU A 129 -0.13 -3.68 3.69
CA LEU A 129 -0.76 -3.67 2.37
C LEU A 129 -0.05 -4.68 1.47
N CYS A 130 -0.81 -5.51 0.76
CA CYS A 130 -0.28 -6.45 -0.23
C CYS A 130 -1.02 -6.28 -1.56
N GLU A 131 -0.27 -6.26 -2.66
CA GLU A 131 -0.84 -6.34 -3.99
C GLU A 131 -0.99 -7.81 -4.42
N LEU A 132 -2.21 -8.21 -4.78
CA LEU A 132 -2.53 -9.54 -5.32
C LEU A 132 -2.63 -9.44 -6.84
N GLY A 133 -1.86 -10.25 -7.56
CA GLY A 133 -1.75 -10.18 -9.02
C GLY A 133 -2.22 -11.45 -9.74
N PHE A 134 -2.88 -11.27 -10.87
CA PHE A 134 -3.24 -12.33 -11.82
C PHE A 134 -2.77 -11.95 -13.21
N TYR A 135 -2.01 -12.84 -13.84
CA TYR A 135 -1.58 -12.72 -15.23
C TYR A 135 -2.29 -13.80 -16.06
N VAL A 136 -3.24 -13.39 -16.89
CA VAL A 136 -4.01 -14.29 -17.75
C VAL A 136 -3.32 -14.39 -19.11
N LEU A 137 -2.91 -15.58 -19.50
CA LEU A 137 -2.46 -15.94 -20.84
C LEU A 137 -3.68 -16.32 -21.67
N GLY A 138 -4.02 -15.49 -22.64
CA GLY A 138 -5.05 -15.74 -23.64
C GLY A 138 -4.52 -16.51 -24.86
N GLN A 139 -5.43 -16.75 -25.80
CA GLN A 139 -5.11 -17.26 -27.12
C GLN A 139 -5.65 -16.29 -28.16
N GLU A 140 -4.76 -15.73 -28.99
CA GLU A 140 -5.16 -14.80 -30.02
C GLU A 140 -6.08 -15.47 -31.05
N ALA A 141 -7.01 -14.67 -31.57
CA ALA A 141 -7.83 -15.03 -32.70
C ALA A 141 -8.12 -13.80 -33.54
N ASP A 142 -8.13 -14.02 -34.85
CA ASP A 142 -8.59 -13.04 -35.82
C ASP A 142 -10.09 -12.77 -35.66
N LYS A 143 -10.51 -11.53 -35.89
CA LYS A 143 -11.90 -11.09 -35.73
C LYS A 143 -12.89 -11.81 -36.65
N HIS A 144 -12.43 -12.38 -37.76
CA HIS A 144 -13.26 -13.20 -38.65
C HIS A 144 -13.35 -14.66 -38.18
N HIS A 145 -12.51 -15.07 -37.23
CA HIS A 145 -12.45 -16.42 -36.66
C HIS A 145 -12.46 -16.39 -35.11
N PRO A 146 -13.44 -15.71 -34.47
CA PRO A 146 -13.37 -15.35 -33.05
C PRO A 146 -13.34 -16.56 -32.09
N PHE A 147 -13.89 -17.71 -32.49
CA PHE A 147 -13.95 -18.93 -31.66
C PHE A 147 -12.64 -19.75 -31.66
N HIS A 148 -11.64 -19.38 -32.47
CA HIS A 148 -10.33 -20.05 -32.46
C HIS A 148 -9.46 -19.68 -31.26
N GLY A 149 -9.78 -18.57 -30.59
CA GLY A 149 -9.01 -17.98 -29.51
C GLY A 149 -9.62 -18.21 -28.14
N PHE A 150 -9.08 -17.48 -27.18
CA PHE A 150 -9.52 -17.45 -25.80
C PHE A 150 -9.27 -16.06 -25.22
N SER A 151 -10.33 -15.39 -24.80
CA SER A 151 -10.27 -13.99 -24.40
C SER A 151 -9.78 -13.82 -22.96
N PRO A 152 -8.59 -13.26 -22.73
CA PRO A 152 -8.13 -12.98 -21.37
C PRO A 152 -8.98 -11.89 -20.69
N ALA A 153 -9.67 -11.04 -21.46
CA ALA A 153 -10.59 -10.05 -20.93
C ALA A 153 -11.81 -10.68 -20.26
N GLN A 154 -12.30 -11.81 -20.79
CA GLN A 154 -13.44 -12.50 -20.19
C GLN A 154 -13.03 -13.18 -18.87
N THR A 155 -11.86 -13.83 -18.84
CA THR A 155 -11.32 -14.40 -17.61
C THR A 155 -11.01 -13.32 -16.57
N ALA A 156 -10.49 -12.17 -17.00
CA ALA A 156 -10.29 -11.03 -16.12
C ALA A 156 -11.60 -10.57 -15.47
N ALA A 157 -12.71 -10.50 -16.22
CA ALA A 157 -14.01 -10.14 -15.67
C ALA A 157 -14.48 -11.12 -14.57
N HIS A 158 -14.32 -12.43 -14.78
CA HIS A 158 -14.66 -13.44 -13.77
C HIS A 158 -13.74 -13.38 -12.53
N ILE A 159 -12.44 -13.11 -12.71
CA ILE A 159 -11.51 -12.88 -11.60
C ILE A 159 -11.94 -11.65 -10.79
N ILE A 160 -12.26 -10.54 -11.45
CA ILE A 160 -12.72 -9.30 -10.81
C ILE A 160 -14.00 -9.54 -10.03
N GLU A 161 -15.00 -10.16 -10.64
CA GLU A 161 -16.29 -10.46 -10.00
C GLU A 161 -16.14 -11.30 -8.71
N LYS A 162 -15.20 -12.25 -8.70
CA LYS A 162 -14.97 -13.15 -7.55
C LYS A 162 -14.06 -12.56 -6.49
N THR A 163 -13.19 -11.61 -6.86
CA THR A 163 -12.16 -11.08 -5.95
C THR A 163 -12.60 -9.76 -5.34
N GLU A 164 -13.11 -8.82 -6.14
CA GLU A 164 -13.43 -7.47 -5.72
C GLU A 164 -14.39 -7.46 -4.53
N LEU A 165 -13.98 -6.81 -3.43
CA LEU A 165 -14.75 -6.72 -2.19
C LEU A 165 -15.13 -8.09 -1.57
N SER A 166 -14.43 -9.16 -1.94
CA SER A 166 -14.75 -10.50 -1.46
C SER A 166 -14.34 -10.70 0.00
N CYS A 167 -15.31 -11.11 0.81
CA CYS A 167 -15.09 -11.50 2.20
C CYS A 167 -14.25 -12.78 2.35
N ASP A 168 -13.96 -13.49 1.26
CA ASP A 168 -13.14 -14.70 1.32
C ASP A 168 -11.71 -14.39 1.78
N PHE A 169 -11.23 -13.16 1.57
CA PHE A 169 -9.92 -12.73 2.06
C PHE A 169 -9.98 -12.12 3.48
N CYS A 170 -11.18 -11.93 4.04
CA CYS A 170 -11.34 -11.45 5.40
C CYS A 170 -10.90 -12.51 6.41
N ASN A 171 -10.00 -12.14 7.32
CA ASN A 171 -9.77 -12.92 8.54
C ASN A 171 -10.68 -12.39 9.66
N VAL A 172 -11.62 -13.21 10.13
CA VAL A 172 -12.62 -12.87 11.16
C VAL A 172 -11.97 -12.53 12.52
N GLN A 173 -10.68 -12.85 12.71
CA GLN A 173 -9.94 -12.49 13.92
C GLN A 173 -9.43 -11.05 13.96
N ASN A 174 -9.67 -10.24 12.92
CA ASN A 174 -9.26 -8.83 12.89
C ASN A 174 -10.38 -7.94 13.45
N GLU A 175 -10.03 -6.90 14.22
CA GLU A 175 -10.99 -5.88 14.69
C GLU A 175 -11.66 -5.14 13.51
N THR A 176 -10.98 -5.06 12.37
CA THR A 176 -11.52 -4.54 11.10
C THR A 176 -11.38 -5.60 9.99
N PRO A 177 -12.48 -6.01 9.34
CA PRO A 177 -12.40 -6.89 8.17
C PRO A 177 -11.83 -6.11 6.97
N TYR A 178 -10.84 -6.68 6.30
CA TYR A 178 -10.26 -6.13 5.07
C TYR A 178 -10.65 -6.99 3.87
N VAL A 179 -11.03 -6.31 2.79
CA VAL A 179 -11.35 -6.92 1.51
C VAL A 179 -10.42 -6.35 0.43
N PRO A 180 -10.11 -7.12 -0.62
CA PRO A 180 -9.30 -6.63 -1.73
C PRO A 180 -10.10 -5.64 -2.58
N VAL A 181 -9.41 -4.62 -3.10
CA VAL A 181 -9.96 -3.59 -3.99
C VAL A 181 -9.15 -3.55 -5.28
N LEU A 182 -9.84 -3.47 -6.41
CA LEU A 182 -9.26 -3.50 -7.74
C LEU A 182 -8.39 -2.26 -7.91
N ARG A 183 -7.10 -2.50 -8.11
CA ARG A 183 -6.12 -1.46 -8.37
C ARG A 183 -6.00 -1.20 -9.88
N GLY A 184 -5.96 -2.25 -10.69
CA GLY A 184 -5.75 -2.10 -12.12
C GLY A 184 -6.13 -3.31 -12.96
N LEU A 185 -6.50 -3.02 -14.21
CA LEU A 185 -6.64 -3.99 -15.30
C LEU A 185 -5.86 -3.47 -16.51
N MET A 186 -4.88 -4.23 -16.98
CA MET A 186 -4.05 -3.87 -18.13
C MET A 186 -4.02 -4.97 -19.20
N PHE A 187 -4.06 -4.54 -20.47
CA PHE A 187 -3.77 -5.36 -21.64
C PHE A 187 -2.45 -4.87 -22.28
N PRO A 188 -1.35 -5.65 -22.21
CA PRO A 188 -0.02 -5.19 -22.64
C PRO A 188 0.10 -4.85 -24.13
N HIS A 189 -0.73 -5.42 -25.01
CA HIS A 189 -0.68 -5.23 -26.46
C HIS A 189 -1.91 -4.50 -27.02
N ARG A 190 -1.89 -3.16 -26.93
CA ARG A 190 -3.04 -2.32 -27.33
C ARG A 190 -3.36 -2.29 -28.85
N LEU A 191 -2.48 -2.80 -29.71
CA LEU A 191 -2.60 -2.69 -31.18
C LEU A 191 -2.97 -4.01 -31.90
N SER A 192 -3.62 -4.95 -31.20
CA SER A 192 -4.14 -6.17 -31.84
C SER A 192 -5.53 -5.94 -32.43
N ASP A 193 -5.71 -6.26 -33.70
CA ASP A 193 -7.01 -6.27 -34.40
C ASP A 193 -7.90 -7.49 -34.00
N GLY A 194 -7.41 -8.31 -33.07
CA GLY A 194 -8.05 -9.54 -32.62
C GLY A 194 -8.13 -9.67 -31.10
N THR A 195 -8.27 -10.92 -30.64
CA THR A 195 -8.27 -11.21 -29.20
C THR A 195 -6.89 -10.92 -28.59
N GLN A 196 -6.88 -10.27 -27.42
CA GLN A 196 -5.65 -9.92 -26.70
C GLN A 196 -4.85 -11.15 -26.28
N GLU A 197 -3.51 -11.08 -26.30
CA GLU A 197 -2.65 -12.19 -25.85
C GLU A 197 -2.67 -12.36 -24.33
N ALA A 198 -2.81 -11.28 -23.57
CA ALA A 198 -2.75 -11.34 -22.12
C ALA A 198 -3.54 -10.23 -21.43
N ALA A 199 -3.88 -10.45 -20.16
CA ALA A 199 -4.40 -9.46 -19.24
C ALA A 199 -3.68 -9.54 -17.89
N ILE A 200 -3.49 -8.40 -17.24
CA ILE A 200 -2.94 -8.29 -15.89
C ILE A 200 -4.01 -7.65 -15.01
N ILE A 201 -4.33 -8.28 -13.89
CA ILE A 201 -5.29 -7.79 -12.90
C ILE A 201 -4.57 -7.69 -11.57
N THR A 202 -4.65 -6.55 -10.91
CA THR A 202 -4.07 -6.34 -9.57
C THR A 202 -5.11 -5.81 -8.59
N PHE A 203 -5.04 -6.29 -7.35
CA PHE A 203 -5.88 -5.84 -6.23
C PHE A 203 -5.00 -5.42 -5.07
N ASP A 204 -5.35 -4.32 -4.41
CA ASP A 204 -4.77 -3.91 -3.14
C ASP A 204 -5.55 -4.57 -2.00
N LEU A 205 -4.86 -5.34 -1.15
CA LEU A 205 -5.42 -6.01 0.04
C LEU A 205 -4.71 -5.51 1.30
N PRO A 206 -5.35 -4.61 2.08
CA PRO A 206 -4.87 -4.30 3.42
C PRO A 206 -4.99 -5.53 4.34
N PHE A 207 -4.11 -5.64 5.32
CA PHE A 207 -4.15 -6.77 6.25
C PHE A 207 -3.63 -6.42 7.65
N ALA A 208 -4.28 -6.96 8.69
CA ALA A 208 -3.68 -7.03 10.02
C ALA A 208 -2.91 -8.34 10.21
N ARG A 209 -3.47 -9.47 9.75
CA ARG A 209 -2.80 -10.77 9.72
C ARG A 209 -3.14 -11.46 8.41
N ILE A 210 -2.12 -11.93 7.70
CA ILE A 210 -2.29 -12.67 6.46
C ILE A 210 -1.36 -13.88 6.44
N ASN A 211 -1.88 -15.00 5.95
CA ASN A 211 -1.07 -16.13 5.56
C ASN A 211 -0.94 -16.10 4.05
N PHE A 212 0.22 -15.66 3.54
CA PHE A 212 0.44 -15.48 2.10
C PHE A 212 0.29 -16.79 1.31
N ALA A 213 0.73 -17.92 1.86
CA ALA A 213 0.54 -19.22 1.21
C ALA A 213 -0.95 -19.56 1.05
N ALA A 214 -1.76 -19.34 2.10
CA ALA A 214 -3.20 -19.56 2.03
C ALA A 214 -3.89 -18.57 1.07
N ALA A 215 -3.43 -17.31 1.01
CA ALA A 215 -3.93 -16.32 0.06
C ALA A 215 -3.62 -16.72 -1.39
N LEU A 216 -2.41 -17.20 -1.67
CA LEU A 216 -2.02 -17.68 -3.00
C LEU A 216 -2.84 -18.88 -3.44
N GLU A 217 -3.06 -19.88 -2.57
CA GLU A 217 -3.91 -21.03 -2.90
C GLU A 217 -5.35 -20.60 -3.17
N LYS A 218 -5.86 -19.61 -2.43
CA LYS A 218 -7.17 -19.01 -2.71
C LYS A 218 -7.21 -18.30 -4.06
N MET A 219 -6.19 -17.53 -4.40
CA MET A 219 -6.05 -16.92 -5.73
C MET A 219 -6.03 -17.98 -6.83
N LYS A 220 -5.29 -19.09 -6.65
CA LYS A 220 -5.29 -20.19 -7.62
C LYS A 220 -6.70 -20.78 -7.81
N GLY A 221 -7.44 -20.97 -6.72
CA GLY A 221 -8.83 -21.43 -6.78
C GLY A 221 -9.75 -20.49 -7.58
N ILE A 222 -9.67 -19.18 -7.32
CA ILE A 222 -10.42 -18.15 -8.07
C ILE A 222 -10.06 -18.19 -9.55
N ALA A 223 -8.77 -18.24 -9.87
CA ALA A 223 -8.28 -18.28 -11.25
C ALA A 223 -8.74 -19.54 -12.00
N ALA A 224 -8.76 -20.70 -11.33
CA ALA A 224 -9.21 -21.95 -11.92
C ALA A 224 -10.71 -21.89 -12.27
N GLN A 225 -11.54 -21.41 -11.34
CA GLN A 225 -12.97 -21.21 -11.58
C GLN A 225 -13.22 -20.21 -12.70
N ALA A 226 -12.48 -19.09 -12.73
CA ALA A 226 -12.63 -18.07 -13.76
C ALA A 226 -12.25 -18.59 -15.16
N LEU A 227 -11.22 -19.45 -15.27
CA LEU A 227 -10.87 -20.13 -16.51
C LEU A 227 -11.97 -21.08 -16.97
N GLU A 228 -12.51 -21.89 -16.05
CA GLU A 228 -13.59 -22.84 -16.35
C GLU A 228 -14.85 -22.11 -16.85
N GLU A 229 -15.29 -21.06 -16.15
CA GLU A 229 -16.45 -20.24 -16.54
C GLU A 229 -16.23 -19.56 -17.90
N SER A 230 -15.00 -19.09 -18.18
CA SER A 230 -14.63 -18.52 -19.48
C SER A 230 -14.71 -19.56 -20.61
N CYS A 231 -14.17 -20.76 -20.38
CA CYS A 231 -14.26 -21.87 -21.33
C CYS A 231 -15.71 -22.23 -21.63
N LEU A 232 -16.53 -22.45 -20.60
CA LEU A 232 -17.94 -22.78 -20.74
C LEU A 232 -18.72 -21.69 -21.50
N SER A 233 -18.41 -20.43 -21.22
CA SER A 233 -19.06 -19.31 -21.91
C SER A 233 -18.71 -19.27 -23.41
N ILE A 234 -17.44 -19.50 -23.77
CA ILE A 234 -17.00 -19.57 -25.16
C ILE A 234 -17.68 -20.75 -25.88
N GLU A 235 -17.70 -21.93 -25.26
CA GLU A 235 -18.31 -23.14 -25.83
C GLU A 235 -19.81 -22.97 -26.06
N ASN A 236 -20.54 -22.45 -25.06
CA ASN A 236 -21.97 -22.19 -25.17
C ASN A 236 -22.27 -21.20 -26.30
N ARG A 237 -21.47 -20.12 -26.42
CA ARG A 237 -21.63 -19.14 -27.51
C ARG A 237 -21.28 -19.72 -28.87
N GLN A 238 -20.25 -20.57 -28.95
CA GLN A 238 -19.87 -21.25 -30.19
C GLN A 238 -20.95 -22.23 -30.66
N ALA A 239 -21.53 -23.01 -29.74
CA ALA A 239 -22.62 -23.92 -30.04
C ALA A 239 -23.85 -23.19 -30.59
N LEU A 240 -24.24 -22.07 -29.96
CA LEU A 240 -25.33 -21.22 -30.46
C LEU A 240 -25.03 -20.62 -31.84
N TYR A 241 -23.78 -20.18 -32.07
CA TYR A 241 -23.36 -19.63 -33.36
C TYR A 241 -23.41 -20.68 -34.49
N GLN A 242 -22.90 -21.89 -34.24
CA GLN A 242 -22.91 -22.98 -35.23
C GLN A 242 -24.32 -23.48 -35.50
N THR A 243 -25.19 -23.54 -34.47
CA THR A 243 -26.62 -23.84 -34.64
C THR A 243 -27.29 -22.86 -35.62
N ARG A 244 -27.00 -21.55 -35.51
CA ARG A 244 -27.51 -20.53 -36.43
C ARG A 244 -26.96 -20.64 -37.85
N LYS A 245 -25.78 -21.24 -38.02
CA LYS A 245 -25.19 -21.55 -39.32
C LYS A 245 -25.63 -22.88 -39.91
N HIS A 246 -26.44 -23.65 -39.18
CA HIS A 246 -26.77 -25.04 -39.52
C HIS A 246 -25.50 -25.93 -39.62
N GLU A 247 -24.49 -25.64 -38.82
CA GLU A 247 -23.25 -26.42 -38.69
C GLU A 247 -23.24 -27.23 -37.39
N GLU A 248 -22.55 -28.37 -37.39
CA GLU A 248 -22.37 -29.20 -36.20
C GLU A 248 -21.39 -28.54 -35.21
N PHE A 249 -21.77 -28.45 -33.93
CA PHE A 249 -20.86 -28.03 -32.87
C PHE A 249 -19.93 -29.17 -32.47
N LYS A 250 -18.62 -28.88 -32.50
CA LYS A 250 -17.58 -29.79 -32.02
C LYS A 250 -16.84 -29.13 -30.87
N PRO A 251 -16.98 -29.64 -29.63
CA PRO A 251 -16.26 -29.09 -28.49
C PRO A 251 -14.76 -29.24 -28.71
N ARG A 252 -13.99 -28.24 -28.29
CA ARG A 252 -12.53 -28.23 -28.40
C ARG A 252 -11.96 -28.33 -26.99
N MET A 253 -11.30 -29.45 -26.69
CA MET A 253 -10.51 -29.54 -25.47
C MET A 253 -9.39 -28.49 -25.52
N ARG A 254 -9.32 -27.68 -24.46
CA ARG A 254 -8.28 -26.68 -24.25
C ARG A 254 -7.52 -27.10 -23.00
N ASP A 255 -6.23 -27.37 -23.15
CA ASP A 255 -5.36 -27.54 -22.00
C ASP A 255 -5.24 -26.19 -21.30
N ALA A 256 -5.49 -26.17 -20.00
CA ALA A 256 -5.44 -24.97 -19.19
C ALA A 256 -4.78 -25.27 -17.85
N GLU A 257 -4.00 -24.30 -17.36
CA GLU A 257 -3.29 -24.44 -16.09
C GLU A 257 -3.34 -23.16 -15.26
N VAL A 258 -3.32 -23.34 -13.95
CA VAL A 258 -3.14 -22.26 -12.97
C VAL A 258 -1.91 -22.58 -12.14
N LEU A 259 -1.04 -21.59 -11.97
CA LEU A 259 0.21 -21.75 -11.24
C LEU A 259 0.59 -20.45 -10.52
N SER A 260 1.45 -20.58 -9.51
CA SER A 260 2.08 -19.42 -8.88
C SER A 260 3.27 -18.91 -9.71
N TYR A 261 3.77 -17.72 -9.39
CA TYR A 261 4.99 -17.21 -10.02
C TYR A 261 6.19 -18.10 -9.68
N SER A 262 6.32 -18.57 -8.43
CA SER A 262 7.41 -19.46 -8.04
C SER A 262 7.37 -20.79 -8.80
N ASP A 263 6.18 -21.36 -8.99
CA ASP A 263 5.97 -22.58 -9.82
C ASP A 263 6.38 -22.35 -11.28
N LEU A 264 6.06 -21.17 -11.83
CA LEU A 264 6.44 -20.79 -13.19
C LEU A 264 7.97 -20.72 -13.34
N LEU A 265 8.60 -20.00 -12.42
CA LEU A 265 10.04 -19.81 -12.41
C LEU A 265 10.77 -21.15 -12.29
N TYR A 266 10.30 -22.03 -11.41
CA TYR A 266 10.82 -23.39 -11.27
C TYR A 266 10.66 -24.21 -12.56
N ARG A 267 9.49 -24.19 -13.20
CA ARG A 267 9.28 -24.91 -14.47
C ARG A 267 10.13 -24.37 -15.62
N ALA A 268 10.34 -23.05 -15.66
CA ALA A 268 11.21 -22.41 -16.64
C ALA A 268 12.68 -22.78 -16.41
N SER A 269 13.15 -22.80 -15.17
CA SER A 269 14.55 -23.13 -14.82
C SER A 269 14.92 -24.56 -15.24
N ARG A 270 14.00 -25.51 -15.10
CA ARG A 270 14.18 -26.91 -15.56
C ARG A 270 14.42 -27.05 -17.06
N ARG A 271 14.03 -26.06 -17.86
CA ARG A 271 14.17 -26.05 -19.33
C ARG A 271 15.21 -25.05 -19.82
N TYR A 272 15.73 -24.21 -18.94
CA TYR A 272 16.72 -23.20 -19.27
C TYR A 272 18.13 -23.80 -19.20
N ARG A 273 18.97 -23.43 -20.16
CA ARG A 273 20.40 -23.77 -20.13
C ARG A 273 21.17 -22.51 -19.80
N GLY A 274 21.70 -22.43 -18.57
CA GLY A 274 22.40 -21.26 -18.05
C GLY A 274 21.83 -20.79 -16.73
N ASP A 275 22.21 -19.59 -16.32
CA ASP A 275 21.74 -18.95 -15.10
C ASP A 275 20.48 -18.13 -15.40
N LEU A 276 19.31 -18.73 -15.14
CA LEU A 276 18.03 -18.05 -15.35
C LEU A 276 17.88 -16.83 -14.46
N SER A 277 18.40 -16.88 -13.23
CA SER A 277 18.30 -15.77 -12.27
C SER A 277 19.06 -14.56 -12.76
N ALA A 278 20.30 -14.73 -13.24
CA ALA A 278 21.08 -13.64 -13.84
C ALA A 278 20.39 -13.03 -15.08
N ASP A 279 19.70 -13.84 -15.88
CA ASP A 279 18.99 -13.36 -17.07
C ASP A 279 17.60 -12.77 -16.78
N MET A 280 17.03 -13.03 -15.60
CA MET A 280 15.88 -12.29 -15.07
C MET A 280 16.33 -10.94 -14.52
N GLU A 281 17.45 -10.87 -13.78
CA GLU A 281 17.95 -9.60 -13.26
C GLU A 281 18.30 -8.62 -14.39
N LYS A 282 18.99 -9.08 -15.43
CA LYS A 282 19.24 -8.25 -16.64
C LYS A 282 17.97 -7.79 -17.33
N LEU A 283 16.89 -8.59 -17.29
CA LEU A 283 15.61 -8.19 -17.84
C LEU A 283 14.99 -7.08 -17.00
N LEU A 284 15.00 -7.21 -15.66
CA LEU A 284 14.53 -6.19 -14.74
C LEU A 284 15.34 -4.89 -14.89
N GLU A 285 16.67 -4.97 -14.97
CA GLU A 285 17.55 -3.82 -15.25
C GLU A 285 17.19 -3.12 -16.56
N ARG A 286 16.94 -3.91 -17.62
CA ARG A 286 16.50 -3.36 -18.90
C ARG A 286 15.14 -2.66 -18.80
N CYS A 287 14.16 -3.27 -18.13
CA CYS A 287 12.85 -2.66 -17.90
C CYS A 287 12.97 -1.33 -17.14
N ARG A 288 13.85 -1.27 -16.12
CA ARG A 288 14.18 -0.04 -15.39
C ARG A 288 14.79 1.02 -16.31
N ASN A 289 15.78 0.66 -17.12
CA ASN A 289 16.44 1.58 -18.05
C ASN A 289 15.50 2.13 -19.14
N GLU A 290 14.52 1.34 -19.55
CA GLU A 290 13.46 1.74 -20.50
C GLU A 290 12.31 2.52 -19.83
N ASN A 291 12.35 2.72 -18.49
CA ASN A 291 11.29 3.34 -17.69
C ASN A 291 9.91 2.69 -17.93
N LEU A 292 9.87 1.36 -18.02
CA LEU A 292 8.61 0.65 -18.15
C LEU A 292 7.79 0.77 -16.85
N SER A 293 6.46 0.80 -17.00
CA SER A 293 5.58 0.69 -15.83
C SER A 293 5.71 -0.69 -15.19
N GLU A 294 5.28 -0.80 -13.93
CA GLU A 294 5.36 -2.04 -13.18
C GLU A 294 4.63 -3.20 -13.89
N GLU A 295 3.46 -2.94 -14.44
CA GLU A 295 2.67 -3.95 -15.16
C GLU A 295 3.35 -4.40 -16.46
N LEU A 296 4.06 -3.51 -17.15
CA LEU A 296 4.86 -3.87 -18.32
C LEU A 296 6.10 -4.69 -17.94
N THR A 297 6.71 -4.40 -16.80
CA THR A 297 7.79 -5.20 -16.22
C THR A 297 7.29 -6.60 -15.86
N ILE A 298 6.17 -6.70 -15.16
CA ILE A 298 5.48 -7.98 -14.85
C ILE A 298 5.19 -8.75 -16.14
N HIS A 299 4.65 -8.08 -17.16
CA HIS A 299 4.40 -8.68 -18.47
C HIS A 299 5.67 -9.26 -19.09
N ALA A 300 6.75 -8.47 -19.13
CA ALA A 300 8.01 -8.90 -19.74
C ALA A 300 8.57 -10.16 -19.06
N VAL A 301 8.54 -10.20 -17.73
CA VAL A 301 9.02 -11.34 -16.93
C VAL A 301 8.14 -12.56 -17.12
N ILE A 302 6.83 -12.45 -16.84
CA ILE A 302 5.90 -13.60 -16.92
C ILE A 302 5.79 -14.12 -18.35
N SER A 303 5.77 -13.25 -19.37
CA SER A 303 5.72 -13.66 -20.79
C SER A 303 6.98 -14.45 -21.19
N LYS A 304 8.17 -13.99 -20.80
CA LYS A 304 9.43 -14.70 -21.06
C LYS A 304 9.43 -16.08 -20.38
N LEU A 305 9.08 -16.14 -19.10
CA LEU A 305 9.04 -17.40 -18.35
C LEU A 305 7.97 -18.36 -18.89
N SER A 306 6.79 -17.87 -19.27
CA SER A 306 5.71 -18.67 -19.86
C SER A 306 6.14 -19.34 -21.16
N LYS A 307 6.89 -18.61 -22.01
CA LYS A 307 7.47 -19.16 -23.26
C LYS A 307 8.50 -20.24 -22.97
N LEU A 308 9.40 -20.02 -22.01
CA LEU A 308 10.39 -21.02 -21.59
C LEU A 308 9.76 -22.27 -20.98
N ALA A 309 8.74 -22.08 -20.14
CA ALA A 309 7.98 -23.14 -19.51
C ALA A 309 6.98 -23.83 -20.46
N ARG A 310 6.78 -23.30 -21.67
CA ARG A 310 5.81 -23.80 -22.65
C ARG A 310 4.42 -23.98 -22.05
N LEU A 311 3.96 -22.98 -21.30
CA LEU A 311 2.61 -23.03 -20.71
C LEU A 311 1.55 -23.16 -21.82
N PRO A 312 0.51 -23.98 -21.61
CA PRO A 312 -0.60 -24.04 -22.53
C PRO A 312 -1.37 -22.72 -22.53
N LYS A 313 -2.07 -22.44 -23.63
CA LYS A 313 -2.95 -21.28 -23.76
C LYS A 313 -4.40 -21.82 -23.82
N PRO A 314 -5.28 -21.43 -22.88
CA PRO A 314 -5.08 -20.41 -21.85
C PRO A 314 -4.40 -20.90 -20.58
N SER A 315 -3.81 -19.99 -19.80
CA SER A 315 -3.31 -20.28 -18.43
C SER A 315 -3.39 -19.03 -17.56
N VAL A 316 -3.37 -19.17 -16.24
CA VAL A 316 -3.27 -18.04 -15.31
C VAL A 316 -2.08 -18.23 -14.37
N VAL A 317 -1.28 -17.17 -14.23
CA VAL A 317 -0.19 -17.10 -13.25
C VAL A 317 -0.62 -16.15 -12.14
N VAL A 318 -0.68 -16.64 -10.90
CA VAL A 318 -0.94 -15.80 -9.73
C VAL A 318 0.39 -15.34 -9.12
N PHE A 319 0.43 -14.12 -8.60
CA PHE A 319 1.65 -13.54 -8.04
C PHE A 319 1.36 -12.50 -6.95
N LEU A 320 2.37 -12.14 -6.17
CA LEU A 320 2.34 -11.01 -5.25
C LEU A 320 3.09 -9.83 -5.88
N GLY A 321 2.49 -8.64 -5.83
CA GLY A 321 3.04 -7.44 -6.44
C GLY A 321 4.13 -6.77 -5.60
N SER A 322 4.88 -5.86 -6.22
CA SER A 322 5.92 -5.04 -5.56
C SER A 322 5.33 -3.99 -4.61
N ASN A 323 4.06 -3.63 -4.80
CA ASN A 323 3.34 -2.72 -3.90
C ASN A 323 2.98 -3.42 -2.57
N PHE A 324 4.00 -3.62 -1.73
CA PHE A 324 3.87 -4.24 -0.42
C PHE A 324 4.33 -3.30 0.70
N ILE A 325 3.45 -3.00 1.64
CA ILE A 325 3.80 -2.26 2.86
C ILE A 325 3.76 -3.24 4.04
N PRO A 326 4.87 -3.40 4.79
CA PRO A 326 4.89 -4.29 5.94
C PRO A 326 3.89 -3.84 7.00
N ARG A 327 3.50 -4.77 7.86
CA ARG A 327 2.75 -4.41 9.06
C ARG A 327 3.71 -3.91 10.13
N GLN A 328 3.24 -2.99 10.97
CA GLN A 328 3.90 -2.61 12.22
C GLN A 328 2.91 -2.70 13.39
N TYR A 329 3.41 -3.09 14.56
CA TYR A 329 2.69 -3.00 15.84
C TYR A 329 3.65 -3.08 17.04
N LEU A 330 3.21 -2.61 18.21
CA LEU A 330 3.86 -2.89 19.48
C LEU A 330 3.53 -4.32 19.94
N ARG A 331 4.55 -5.17 20.12
CA ARG A 331 4.34 -6.58 20.45
C ARG A 331 4.01 -6.74 21.92
N GLN A 332 2.82 -7.25 22.20
CA GLN A 332 2.36 -7.51 23.58
C GLN A 332 3.27 -8.46 24.37
N ASN A 333 4.10 -9.29 23.73
CA ASN A 333 4.99 -10.24 24.41
C ASN A 333 6.44 -9.76 24.53
N ASN A 334 6.74 -8.51 24.18
CA ASN A 334 8.06 -7.91 24.27
C ASN A 334 8.06 -6.83 25.38
N SER A 335 9.08 -6.85 26.25
CA SER A 335 9.20 -5.92 27.38
C SER A 335 9.29 -4.47 26.94
N ASP A 336 10.12 -4.20 25.95
CA ASP A 336 10.45 -2.85 25.50
C ASP A 336 9.23 -2.21 24.81
N ASP A 337 8.51 -3.00 24.01
CA ASP A 337 7.25 -2.57 23.39
C ASP A 337 6.16 -2.27 24.43
N ARG A 338 6.09 -3.02 25.54
CA ARG A 338 5.17 -2.71 26.66
C ARG A 338 5.55 -1.42 27.35
N GLU A 339 6.84 -1.18 27.57
CA GLU A 339 7.33 0.05 28.17
C GLU A 339 7.00 1.25 27.28
N ILE A 340 7.23 1.15 25.96
CA ILE A 340 6.85 2.17 24.98
C ILE A 340 5.34 2.43 25.02
N TYR A 341 4.52 1.38 25.07
CA TYR A 341 3.07 1.53 25.22
C TYR A 341 2.67 2.27 26.51
N MET A 342 3.31 1.97 27.65
CA MET A 342 3.06 2.67 28.91
C MET A 342 3.47 4.15 28.84
N LYS A 343 4.64 4.44 28.24
CA LYS A 343 5.10 5.82 27.98
C LYS A 343 4.09 6.58 27.13
N LEU A 344 3.61 5.98 26.03
CA LEU A 344 2.61 6.60 25.15
C LEU A 344 1.27 6.86 25.86
N ASN A 345 0.85 5.99 26.78
CA ASN A 345 -0.33 6.27 27.61
C ASN A 345 -0.11 7.48 28.52
N ARG A 346 1.05 7.58 29.18
CA ARG A 346 1.37 8.75 30.02
C ARG A 346 1.43 10.05 29.20
N VAL A 347 1.99 9.99 27.99
CA VAL A 347 1.95 11.11 27.03
C VAL A 347 0.51 11.53 26.75
N ALA A 348 -0.37 10.58 26.42
CA ALA A 348 -1.77 10.87 26.15
C ALA A 348 -2.50 11.43 27.39
N GLU A 349 -2.30 10.85 28.57
CA GLU A 349 -2.88 11.34 29.83
C GLU A 349 -2.44 12.77 30.17
N SER A 350 -1.14 13.07 30.04
CA SER A 350 -0.61 14.41 30.27
C SER A 350 -1.18 15.41 29.27
N PHE A 351 -1.20 15.07 27.98
CA PHE A 351 -1.81 15.92 26.95
C PHE A 351 -3.30 16.18 27.25
N ASN A 352 -4.06 15.13 27.55
CA ASN A 352 -5.50 15.21 27.79
C ASN A 352 -5.87 16.06 29.01
N SER A 353 -4.96 16.20 29.98
CA SER A 353 -5.17 17.02 31.17
C SER A 353 -5.00 18.53 30.91
N GLU A 354 -4.28 18.90 29.84
CA GLU A 354 -3.92 20.30 29.51
C GLU A 354 -4.68 20.82 28.27
N HIS A 355 -5.27 19.93 27.48
CA HIS A 355 -5.91 20.26 26.20
C HIS A 355 -7.39 19.85 26.16
N VAL A 356 -8.18 20.61 25.40
CA VAL A 356 -9.60 20.29 25.14
C VAL A 356 -9.71 19.02 24.29
N GLN A 357 -8.79 18.85 23.33
CA GLN A 357 -8.69 17.65 22.51
C GLN A 357 -8.21 16.46 23.35
N GLN A 358 -8.76 15.29 23.04
CA GLN A 358 -8.47 14.06 23.77
C GLN A 358 -7.79 13.05 22.84
N ILE A 359 -6.56 12.66 23.17
CA ILE A 359 -5.83 11.59 22.50
C ILE A 359 -6.26 10.26 23.09
N LEU A 360 -6.75 9.38 22.22
CA LEU A 360 -7.07 7.99 22.54
C LEU A 360 -6.14 7.05 21.77
N LEU A 361 -5.51 6.13 22.49
CA LEU A 361 -4.73 5.08 21.85
C LEU A 361 -5.67 4.12 21.11
N LYS A 362 -5.32 3.80 19.87
CA LYS A 362 -6.07 2.89 19.01
C LYS A 362 -5.13 1.94 18.29
N GLU A 363 -5.67 0.85 17.79
CA GLU A 363 -4.96 -0.08 16.92
C GLU A 363 -5.48 0.02 15.48
N GLY A 364 -4.67 -0.41 14.51
CA GLY A 364 -5.13 -0.62 13.14
C GLY A 364 -5.22 0.64 12.28
N ALA A 365 -4.27 1.57 12.39
CA ALA A 365 -4.11 2.62 11.38
C ALA A 365 -3.95 1.99 9.98
N PRO A 366 -4.46 2.60 8.91
CA PRO A 366 -4.12 2.17 7.56
C PRO A 366 -2.60 2.20 7.30
N ALA A 367 -2.13 1.32 6.41
CA ALA A 367 -0.73 1.23 6.00
C ALA A 367 -0.16 2.59 5.56
N SER A 368 1.10 2.86 5.91
CA SER A 368 1.80 4.11 5.58
C SER A 368 3.32 3.91 5.54
N ASP A 369 4.06 4.93 5.10
CA ASP A 369 5.52 4.90 4.98
C ASP A 369 6.24 4.62 6.33
N CYS A 370 5.64 4.94 7.48
CA CYS A 370 6.27 4.67 8.77
C CYS A 370 6.35 3.17 9.10
N CYS A 371 5.55 2.33 8.45
CA CYS A 371 5.62 0.88 8.61
C CYS A 371 6.98 0.30 8.22
N PHE A 372 7.72 0.96 7.32
CA PHE A 372 9.06 0.52 6.90
C PHE A 372 10.13 0.73 7.97
N MET A 373 9.85 1.47 9.05
CA MET A 373 10.83 1.71 10.12
C MET A 373 11.06 0.49 11.02
N ARG A 374 10.02 -0.34 11.18
CA ARG A 374 10.10 -1.62 11.89
C ARG A 374 9.06 -2.58 11.34
N SER A 375 9.53 -3.44 10.45
CA SER A 375 8.72 -4.45 9.80
C SER A 375 8.45 -5.60 10.77
N ALA A 376 7.21 -5.72 11.28
CA ALA A 376 6.87 -6.73 12.27
C ALA A 376 6.49 -8.07 11.61
N GLY A 377 7.18 -9.16 11.99
CA GLY A 377 6.83 -10.52 11.56
C GLY A 377 7.18 -10.81 10.10
N THR A 378 8.20 -10.16 9.55
CA THR A 378 8.49 -10.17 8.12
C THR A 378 9.48 -11.22 7.63
N ASP A 379 10.21 -11.94 8.50
CA ASP A 379 11.27 -12.84 8.01
C ASP A 379 10.72 -13.92 7.05
N HIS A 380 9.63 -14.61 7.45
CA HIS A 380 8.99 -15.60 6.57
C HIS A 380 8.08 -14.97 5.50
N ALA A 381 7.47 -13.81 5.78
CA ALA A 381 6.62 -13.12 4.82
C ALA A 381 7.42 -12.55 3.64
N GLY A 382 8.59 -11.97 3.91
CA GLY A 382 9.50 -11.40 2.94
C GLY A 382 10.07 -12.46 2.00
N GLU A 383 10.39 -13.65 2.51
CA GLU A 383 10.78 -14.80 1.68
C GLU A 383 9.69 -15.18 0.67
N ILE A 384 8.44 -15.31 1.14
CA ILE A 384 7.31 -15.65 0.26
C ILE A 384 7.05 -14.53 -0.75
N LEU A 385 7.05 -13.27 -0.31
CA LEU A 385 6.87 -12.11 -1.19
C LEU A 385 7.92 -12.09 -2.30
N ASN A 386 9.21 -12.26 -1.95
CA ASN A 386 10.28 -12.28 -2.93
C ASN A 386 10.20 -13.49 -3.87
N ALA A 387 9.81 -14.66 -3.35
CA ALA A 387 9.67 -15.88 -4.16
C ALA A 387 8.48 -15.84 -5.11
N GLU A 388 7.42 -15.09 -4.77
CA GLU A 388 6.15 -15.04 -5.50
C GLU A 388 5.94 -13.75 -6.27
N SER A 389 6.98 -12.89 -6.35
CA SER A 389 6.92 -11.61 -7.05
C SER A 389 7.76 -11.61 -8.33
N PRO A 390 7.15 -11.31 -9.50
CA PRO A 390 7.87 -11.11 -10.76
C PRO A 390 8.82 -9.91 -10.75
N SER A 391 8.56 -8.96 -9.86
CA SER A 391 9.30 -7.71 -9.69
C SER A 391 9.41 -7.47 -8.18
N PRO A 392 10.49 -7.91 -7.53
CA PRO A 392 10.60 -7.88 -6.08
C PRO A 392 10.42 -6.46 -5.51
N ALA A 393 9.76 -6.36 -4.35
CA ALA A 393 9.49 -5.10 -3.67
C ALA A 393 10.76 -4.36 -3.16
N GLY A 394 11.93 -4.98 -3.28
CA GLY A 394 13.21 -4.46 -2.79
C GLY A 394 13.51 -4.86 -1.34
N ASP A 395 14.62 -4.34 -0.81
CA ASP A 395 15.06 -4.64 0.55
C ASP A 395 14.16 -3.99 1.60
N PHE A 396 13.74 -4.78 2.58
CA PHE A 396 13.15 -4.26 3.82
C PHE A 396 14.26 -4.19 4.86
N TYR A 397 14.41 -3.02 5.47
CA TYR A 397 15.32 -2.83 6.58
C TYR A 397 14.51 -2.81 7.87
N ASP A 398 14.92 -3.59 8.85
CA ASP A 398 14.40 -3.44 10.20
C ASP A 398 15.32 -2.49 10.98
N PHE A 399 14.88 -1.24 11.16
CA PHE A 399 15.60 -0.27 11.96
C PHE A 399 15.25 -0.34 13.45
N GLY A 400 14.36 -1.27 13.86
CA GLY A 400 13.98 -1.47 15.25
C GLY A 400 13.07 -0.38 15.83
N SER A 401 12.74 0.66 15.06
CA SER A 401 11.97 1.82 15.53
C SER A 401 10.45 1.59 15.42
N PRO A 402 9.72 1.37 16.53
CA PRO A 402 8.27 1.33 16.48
C PRO A 402 7.70 2.64 15.94
N ALA A 403 6.70 2.55 15.08
CA ALA A 403 5.95 3.70 14.61
C ALA A 403 4.65 3.88 15.38
N VAL A 404 4.32 5.14 15.67
CA VAL A 404 2.98 5.56 16.11
C VAL A 404 2.47 6.63 15.17
N THR A 405 1.16 6.66 14.94
CA THR A 405 0.55 7.64 14.04
C THR A 405 -0.52 8.45 14.77
N LEU A 406 -0.31 9.76 14.94
CA LEU A 406 -1.32 10.66 15.48
C LEU A 406 -2.23 11.19 14.36
N THR A 407 -3.55 11.16 14.57
CA THR A 407 -4.49 11.77 13.63
C THR A 407 -4.71 13.26 13.89
N TYR A 408 -5.09 13.98 12.84
CA TYR A 408 -5.50 15.38 12.94
C TYR A 408 -6.75 15.65 12.09
N ARG A 409 -7.42 16.76 12.36
CA ARG A 409 -8.77 17.05 11.84
C ARG A 409 -8.73 17.89 10.57
N GLY A 410 -9.63 17.55 9.65
CA GLY A 410 -9.87 18.23 8.39
C GLY A 410 -11.09 17.62 7.71
N GLN A 411 -11.43 18.09 6.52
CA GLN A 411 -12.54 17.56 5.73
C GLN A 411 -12.23 17.67 4.22
N ASP A 412 -13.09 17.04 3.42
CA ASP A 412 -13.02 17.06 1.96
C ASP A 412 -11.66 16.53 1.43
N LEU A 413 -11.15 15.46 2.05
CA LEU A 413 -9.89 14.83 1.65
C LEU A 413 -9.89 14.47 0.15
N ASN A 414 -8.82 14.84 -0.57
CA ASN A 414 -8.67 14.65 -2.02
C ASN A 414 -9.67 15.41 -2.91
N GLU A 415 -10.47 16.32 -2.35
CA GLU A 415 -11.42 17.14 -3.09
C GLU A 415 -10.87 18.57 -3.30
N PRO A 416 -11.35 19.32 -4.31
CA PRO A 416 -10.97 20.73 -4.50
C PRO A 416 -11.30 21.66 -3.33
N THR A 417 -12.09 21.19 -2.36
CA THR A 417 -12.48 21.91 -1.15
C THR A 417 -11.76 21.40 0.11
N GLU A 418 -10.73 20.56 -0.05
CA GLU A 418 -9.90 20.03 1.03
C GLU A 418 -9.43 21.14 1.98
N HIS A 419 -9.56 20.89 3.28
CA HIS A 419 -9.12 21.79 4.31
C HIS A 419 -8.77 21.08 5.61
N VAL A 420 -7.89 21.72 6.38
CA VAL A 420 -7.40 21.23 7.67
C VAL A 420 -7.72 22.25 8.76
N SER A 421 -8.00 21.77 9.98
CA SER A 421 -8.16 22.62 11.16
C SER A 421 -6.84 23.31 11.50
N THR A 422 -6.86 24.60 11.82
CA THR A 422 -5.66 25.32 12.28
C THR A 422 -5.14 24.82 13.62
N GLU A 423 -5.97 24.10 14.40
CA GLU A 423 -5.55 23.48 15.67
C GLU A 423 -4.36 22.52 15.51
N ILE A 424 -4.14 21.98 14.31
CA ILE A 424 -2.98 21.11 14.01
C ILE A 424 -1.64 21.78 14.34
N PHE A 425 -1.55 23.11 14.18
CA PHE A 425 -0.33 23.87 14.40
C PHE A 425 0.04 23.97 15.88
N ASP A 426 -0.93 23.78 16.78
CA ASP A 426 -0.72 23.79 18.24
C ASP A 426 -0.67 22.35 18.79
N ILE A 427 -1.53 21.46 18.29
CA ILE A 427 -1.67 20.07 18.76
C ILE A 427 -0.40 19.27 18.48
N ILE A 428 0.16 19.33 17.26
CA ILE A 428 1.34 18.53 16.90
C ILE A 428 2.55 18.91 17.78
N PRO A 429 2.92 20.19 17.93
CA PRO A 429 4.03 20.56 18.81
C PRO A 429 3.77 20.19 20.26
N ALA A 430 2.57 20.45 20.79
CA ALA A 430 2.23 20.10 22.18
C ALA A 430 2.36 18.60 22.43
N PHE A 431 1.81 17.76 21.54
CA PHE A 431 1.96 16.31 21.62
C PHE A 431 3.42 15.87 21.58
N LEU A 432 4.20 16.38 20.63
CA LEU A 432 5.61 16.01 20.49
C LEU A 432 6.45 16.46 21.70
N LEU A 433 6.15 17.60 22.31
CA LEU A 433 6.81 18.02 23.55
C LEU A 433 6.53 17.04 24.70
N LYS A 434 5.30 16.53 24.84
CA LYS A 434 4.99 15.48 25.82
C LYS A 434 5.74 14.17 25.53
N VAL A 435 5.83 13.78 24.25
CA VAL A 435 6.68 12.65 23.84
C VAL A 435 8.13 12.91 24.23
N PHE A 436 8.63 14.12 24.00
CA PHE A 436 10.01 14.48 24.32
C PHE A 436 10.29 14.39 25.81
N GLU A 437 9.37 14.84 26.66
CA GLU A 437 9.45 14.74 28.12
C GLU A 437 9.45 13.28 28.62
N GLU A 438 8.59 12.44 28.08
CA GLU A 438 8.45 11.05 28.53
C GLU A 438 9.59 10.14 28.03
N PHE A 439 10.18 10.46 26.88
CA PHE A 439 11.27 9.69 26.28
C PHE A 439 12.66 10.27 26.61
N LYS A 440 12.76 11.29 27.47
CA LYS A 440 14.07 11.70 28.02
C LYS A 440 14.67 10.50 28.75
N SER A 441 15.94 10.21 28.49
CA SER A 441 16.64 9.13 29.20
C SER A 441 16.69 9.47 30.68
N ASP A 442 16.33 8.50 31.55
CA ASP A 442 16.56 8.67 32.98
C ASP A 442 18.08 8.72 33.22
N PRO A 443 18.58 9.62 34.10
CA PRO A 443 20.00 9.69 34.40
C PRO A 443 20.58 8.36 34.94
N GLU A 444 19.74 7.48 35.50
CA GLU A 444 20.14 6.18 36.07
C GLU A 444 20.51 5.14 34.99
N ASP A 445 19.92 5.20 33.79
CA ASP A 445 20.23 4.25 32.70
C ASP A 445 21.64 4.44 32.10
N LYS A 446 22.28 5.59 32.33
CA LYS A 446 23.67 5.81 31.92
C LYS A 446 24.68 5.16 32.86
N GLN A 447 24.32 4.87 34.11
CA GLN A 447 25.24 4.21 35.06
C GLN A 447 25.33 2.70 34.85
N SER A 448 24.26 2.06 34.35
CA SER A 448 24.24 0.63 34.05
C SER A 448 24.99 0.25 32.76
N GLN A 449 25.19 1.19 31.83
CA GLN A 449 25.98 0.96 30.60
C GLN A 449 27.48 1.26 30.74
N ILE A 450 27.90 2.00 31.78
CA ILE A 450 29.32 2.28 32.06
C ILE A 450 29.91 1.24 33.05
N GLY A 451 29.05 0.40 33.64
CA GLY A 451 29.42 -0.68 34.55
C GLY A 451 29.17 -2.07 33.98
N ASN A 452 29.74 -2.39 32.81
CA ASN A 452 29.98 -3.78 32.36
C ASN A 452 31.17 -3.85 31.41
#